data_AF-A0A2D4RTG0-F1
#
_entry.id   AF-A0A2D4RTG0-F1
#
_cell.length_a   1.000
_cell.length_b   1.000
_cell.length_c   1.000
_cell.angle_alpha   90.00
_cell.angle_beta   90.00
_cell.angle_gamma   90.00
#
_symmetry.space_group_name_H-M   'P 1'
#
loop_
_entity.id
_entity.type
_entity.pdbx_description
1 polymer ?
#
loop_
_entity_poly.entity_id
_entity_poly.type
_entity_poly.pdbx_seq_one_letter_code
_entity_poly.pdbx_strand_id
1 'polypeptide(L)' 'MSARKNLGIDGENLAAKYLENLGYSIVGRNFRHRLGEIDIVAE' A
#
# COMPACT_ATOMS: atom_id res chain seq x y z
N MET A 1 -12.01 0.22 15.35
CA MET A 1 -11.40 -0.51 14.21
C MET A 1 -11.22 -1.96 14.62
N SER A 2 -11.49 -2.93 13.75
CA SER A 2 -11.24 -4.35 14.06
C SER A 2 -9.74 -4.65 13.95
N ALA A 3 -9.25 -5.62 14.73
CA ALA A 3 -7.84 -6.05 14.69
C ALA A 3 -7.37 -6.42 13.28
N ARG A 4 -8.25 -7.02 12.46
CA ARG A 4 -7.97 -7.35 11.05
C ARG A 4 -7.74 -6.12 10.17
N LYS A 5 -8.50 -5.04 10.39
CA LYS A 5 -8.33 -3.80 9.62
C LYS A 5 -6.99 -3.13 9.92
N ASN A 6 -6.59 -3.12 11.19
CA ASN A 6 -5.29 -2.56 11.59
C ASN A 6 -4.15 -3.40 11.02
N LEU A 7 -4.25 -4.73 11.08
CA LEU A 7 -3.26 -5.62 10.49
C LEU A 7 -3.04 -5.37 8.98
N GLY A 8 -4.12 -5.13 8.23
CA GLY A 8 -4.03 -4.79 6.80
C GLY A 8 -3.29 -3.47 6.58
N ILE A 9 -3.66 -2.42 7.32
CA ILE A 9 -3.03 -1.09 7.24
C ILE A 9 -1.53 -1.17 7.58
N ASP A 10 -1.17 -1.93 8.61
CA ASP A 10 0.21 -2.09 9.03
C ASP A 10 1.03 -2.82 7.95
N GLY A 11 0.45 -3.84 7.30
CA GLY A 11 1.06 -4.54 6.18
C GLY A 11 1.30 -3.64 4.96
N GLU A 12 0.29 -2.84 4.57
CA GLU A 12 0.43 -1.87 3.48
C GLU A 12 1.52 -0.83 3.78
N ASN A 13 1.57 -0.33 5.02
CA ASN A 13 2.60 0.63 5.43
C ASN A 13 4.01 0.01 5.39
N LEU A 14 4.14 -1.26 5.81
CA LEU A 14 5.42 -1.97 5.73
C LEU A 14 5.87 -2.16 4.27
N ALA A 15 4.94 -2.51 3.38
CA ALA A 15 5.23 -2.68 1.96
C ALA A 15 5.66 -1.36 1.30
N ALA A 16 4.97 -0.24 1.60
CA ALA A 16 5.37 1.08 1.11
C ALA A 16 6.79 1.45 1.57
N LYS A 17 7.08 1.28 2.86
CA LYS A 17 8.40 1.57 3.43
C LYS A 17 9.50 0.69 2.84
N TYR A 18 9.19 -0.57 2.53
CA TYR A 18 10.13 -1.46 1.87
C TYR A 18 10.50 -0.95 0.46
N LEU A 19 9.51 -0.52 -0.32
CA LEU A 19 9.73 0.08 -1.65
C LEU A 19 10.54 1.38 -1.56
N GLU A 20 10.21 2.25 -0.61
CA GLU A 20 10.98 3.48 -0.35
C GLU A 20 12.45 3.19 0.00
N ASN A 21 12.69 2.18 0.84
CA ASN A 21 14.06 1.76 1.19
C ASN A 21 14.84 1.17 0.00
N LEU A 22 14.14 0.63 -1.01
CA LEU A 22 14.75 0.20 -2.26
C LEU A 22 15.03 1.37 -3.23
N GLY A 23 14.63 2.59 -2.88
CA GLY A 23 14.83 3.80 -3.68
C GLY A 23 13.67 4.17 -4.59
N TYR A 24 12.53 3.48 -4.50
CA TYR A 24 11.33 3.83 -5.25
C TYR A 24 10.56 4.97 -4.58
N SER A 25 9.83 5.74 -5.38
CA SER A 25 8.89 6.75 -4.89
C SER A 25 7.47 6.21 -4.92
N ILE A 26 6.72 6.34 -3.82
CA ILE A 26 5.31 5.95 -3.79
C ILE A 26 4.47 7.03 -4.48
N VAL A 27 3.87 6.69 -5.63
CA VAL A 27 3.08 7.63 -6.45
C VAL A 27 1.58 7.45 -6.30
N GLY A 28 1.14 6.36 -5.66
CA GLY A 28 -0.27 6.10 -5.41
C GLY A 28 -0.49 5.04 -4.33
N ARG A 29 -1.59 5.19 -3.58
CA ARG A 29 -2.04 4.20 -2.60
C ARG A 29 -3.55 4.04 -2.69
N ASN A 30 -4.05 2.85 -2.34
CA ASN A 30 -5.49 2.52 -2.31
C ASN A 30 -6.21 2.85 -3.63
N PHE A 31 -5.58 2.55 -4.76
CA PHE A 31 -6.17 2.79 -6.07
C PHE A 31 -7.30 1.80 -6.31
N ARG A 32 -8.48 2.32 -6.65
CA ARG A 32 -9.67 1.52 -6.91
C ARG A 32 -10.22 1.84 -8.28
N HIS A 33 -10.46 0.80 -9.06
CA HIS A 33 -11.11 0.88 -10.36
C HIS A 33 -12.27 -0.12 -10.39
N ARG A 34 -13.22 0.10 -11.29
CA ARG A 34 -14.29 -0.87 -11.61
C ARG A 34 -13.79 -2.31 -11.87
N LEU A 35 -12.54 -2.48 -12.32
CA LEU A 35 -11.98 -3.79 -12.71
C LEU A 35 -11.11 -4.42 -11.62
N GLY A 36 -10.85 -3.72 -10.52
CA GLY A 36 -9.98 -4.21 -9.45
C GLY A 36 -9.38 -3.08 -8.63
N GLU A 37 -8.47 -3.45 -7.75
CA GLU A 37 -7.79 -2.54 -6.84
C GLU A 37 -6.28 -2.81 -6.83
N ILE A 38 -5.52 -1.75 -6.52
CA ILE A 38 -4.08 -1.79 -6.34
C ILE A 38 -3.77 -1.03 -5.05
N ASP A 39 -3.12 -1.70 -4.10
CA ASP A 39 -2.85 -1.12 -2.78
C ASP A 39 -1.76 -0.04 -2.84
N ILE A 40 -0.71 -0.24 -3.65
CA ILE A 40 0.46 0.64 -3.76
C ILE A 40 0.96 0.70 -5.21
N VAL A 41 1.26 1.90 -5.70
CA VAL A 41 1.94 2.15 -6.98
C VAL A 41 3.24 2.91 -6.69
N ALA A 42 4.36 2.46 -7.27
CA ALA A 42 5.68 3.05 -7.07
C ALA A 42 6.45 3.18 -8.40
N GLU A 43 7.35 4.16 -8.48
CA GLU A 43 8.23 4.45 -9.63
C GLU A 43 9.72 4.47 -9.25
#